data_AF-A0ABD3N101-F1
#
_entry.id   AF-A0ABD3N101-F1
#
_cell.length_a   1.000
_cell.length_b   1.000
_cell.length_c   1.000
_cell.angle_alpha   90.00
_cell.angle_beta   90.00
_cell.angle_gamma   90.00
#
_symmetry.space_group_name_H-M   'P 1'
#
loop_
_entity.id
_entity.type
_entity.pdbx_description
1 polymer ?
#
loop_
_entity_poly.entity_id
_entity_poly.type
_entity_poly.pdbx_seq_one_letter_code
_entity_poly.pdbx_strand_id
1 'polypeptide(L)'
;MASDSSGRNNKNDSFSSLLKSMGGDGCDRPACDDTKSALSAALKRVGMSRGSAAAGGEASSDTGGASSGSTTKQEQKGRIPNSYNACPPTKDAIGASTWSLVHSMAAWYPNEPTSEDKRFMSNFMTALARFYPCTYCATDFQKNLQLSPPR
;
A
#
# COMPACT_ATOMS: atom_id res chain seq x y z
N MET A 1 -13.68 -35.05 42.42
CA MET A 1 -13.79 -34.94 40.95
C MET A 1 -15.02 -34.08 40.69
N ALA A 2 -14.83 -32.75 40.65
CA ALA A 2 -14.71 -31.91 39.44
C ALA A 2 -16.07 -31.76 38.73
N SER A 3 -16.61 -30.59 38.38
CA SER A 3 -16.25 -29.18 38.57
C SER A 3 -17.51 -28.35 38.30
N ASP A 4 -17.60 -27.19 38.96
CA ASP A 4 -18.56 -26.11 38.75
C ASP A 4 -18.27 -25.35 37.43
N SER A 5 -19.31 -24.70 36.90
CA SER A 5 -19.32 -23.34 36.34
C SER A 5 -19.69 -23.10 34.87
N SER A 6 -20.89 -22.55 34.75
CA SER A 6 -21.16 -21.24 34.15
C SER A 6 -20.93 -21.07 32.65
N GLY A 7 -22.05 -21.13 31.91
CA GLY A 7 -22.16 -20.62 30.55
C GLY A 7 -21.80 -19.14 30.48
N ARG A 8 -20.84 -18.81 29.60
CA ARG A 8 -20.51 -17.44 29.21
C ARG A 8 -20.93 -17.23 27.75
N ASN A 9 -21.92 -16.36 27.56
CA ASN A 9 -22.29 -15.81 26.26
C ASN A 9 -21.13 -14.97 25.72
N ASN A 10 -20.47 -15.44 24.68
CA ASN A 10 -19.29 -14.80 24.10
C ASN A 10 -19.68 -13.98 22.85
N LYS A 11 -20.07 -12.72 23.05
CA LYS A 11 -20.37 -11.77 21.95
C LYS A 11 -19.17 -11.49 21.03
N ASN A 12 -17.97 -11.91 21.43
CA ASN A 12 -16.74 -11.72 20.66
C ASN A 12 -16.58 -12.73 19.52
N ASP A 13 -17.29 -13.86 19.56
CA ASP A 13 -17.19 -14.90 18.53
C ASP A 13 -17.93 -14.50 17.25
N SER A 14 -19.01 -13.73 17.38
CA SER A 14 -19.80 -13.27 16.23
C SER A 14 -19.06 -12.22 15.39
N PHE A 15 -18.33 -11.32 16.05
CA PHE A 15 -17.51 -10.32 15.35
C PHE A 15 -16.21 -10.94 14.80
N SER A 16 -15.60 -11.86 15.54
CA SER A 16 -14.42 -12.62 15.09
C SER A 16 -14.72 -13.48 13.86
N SER A 17 -15.89 -14.15 13.86
CA SER A 17 -16.37 -14.93 12.71
C SER A 17 -16.69 -14.04 11.50
N LEU A 18 -17.25 -12.85 11.71
CA LEU A 18 -17.50 -11.88 10.65
C LEU A 18 -16.18 -11.34 10.03
N LEU A 19 -15.18 -11.02 10.86
CA LEU A 19 -13.85 -10.61 10.40
C LEU A 19 -13.13 -11.73 9.64
N LYS A 20 -13.29 -12.98 10.11
CA LYS A 20 -12.73 -14.17 9.47
C LYS A 20 -13.42 -14.48 8.14
N SER A 21 -14.73 -14.27 8.05
CA SER A 21 -15.51 -14.47 6.82
C SER A 21 -15.23 -13.44 5.72
N MET A 22 -14.66 -12.27 6.05
CA MET A 22 -14.23 -11.25 5.07
C MET A 22 -12.73 -11.35 4.69
N GLY A 23 -12.02 -12.33 5.24
CA GLY A 23 -10.61 -12.59 4.99
C GLY A 23 -10.40 -14.05 4.62
N GLY A 24 -10.71 -14.41 3.38
CA GLY A 24 -10.42 -15.73 2.84
C GLY A 24 -8.95 -16.10 3.02
N ASP A 25 -8.72 -17.27 3.62
CA ASP A 25 -7.41 -17.85 3.84
C ASP A 25 -6.76 -18.15 2.48
N GLY A 26 -5.77 -17.36 2.06
CA GLY A 26 -4.99 -17.66 0.86
C GLY A 26 -4.39 -16.48 0.09
N CYS A 27 -4.62 -15.24 0.50
CA CYS A 27 -3.90 -14.09 -0.07
C CYS A 27 -3.39 -13.21 1.07
N ASP A 28 -2.08 -13.27 1.34
CA ASP A 28 -1.37 -12.16 1.97
C ASP A 28 -1.84 -10.87 1.28
N ARG A 29 -2.31 -9.88 2.03
CA ARG A 29 -2.92 -8.66 1.50
C ARG A 29 -1.85 -7.56 1.38
N PRO A 30 -1.03 -7.54 0.30
CA PRO A 30 0.22 -6.80 0.30
C PRO A 30 0.02 -5.30 0.07
N ALA A 31 -1.19 -4.90 -0.34
CA ALA A 31 -1.54 -3.50 -0.53
C ALA A 31 -1.33 -2.65 0.75
N CYS A 32 -1.28 -3.29 1.92
CA CYS A 32 -1.11 -2.62 3.22
C CYS A 32 0.22 -2.94 3.93
N ASP A 33 1.13 -3.73 3.33
CA ASP A 33 2.31 -4.25 4.06
C ASP A 33 3.29 -3.15 4.50
N ASP A 34 3.38 -2.06 3.74
CA ASP A 34 4.20 -0.90 4.10
C ASP A 34 3.67 -0.19 5.35
N THR A 35 2.35 -0.14 5.53
CA THR A 35 1.73 0.51 6.70
C THR A 35 1.94 -0.28 7.99
N LYS A 36 1.89 -1.62 7.90
CA LYS A 36 2.18 -2.52 9.03
C LYS A 36 3.65 -2.43 9.43
N SER A 37 4.54 -2.38 8.45
CA SER A 37 5.99 -2.26 8.67
C SER A 37 6.36 -0.87 9.22
N ALA A 38 5.75 0.20 8.73
CA ALA A 38 5.95 1.55 9.24
C ALA A 38 5.37 1.74 10.66
N LEU A 39 4.17 1.23 10.92
CA LEU A 39 3.53 1.32 12.23
C LEU A 39 4.29 0.49 13.27
N SER A 40 4.73 -0.73 12.93
CA SER A 40 5.53 -1.55 13.83
C SER A 40 6.89 -0.91 14.16
N ALA A 41 7.55 -0.30 13.18
CA ALA A 41 8.76 0.49 13.41
C ALA A 41 8.51 1.71 14.32
N ALA A 42 7.37 2.39 14.16
CA ALA A 42 6.98 3.52 15.00
C ALA A 42 6.65 3.09 16.45
N LEU A 43 5.87 2.03 16.63
CA LEU A 43 5.50 1.49 17.95
C LEU A 43 6.74 1.00 18.72
N LYS A 44 7.71 0.38 18.04
CA LYS A 44 8.98 -0.03 18.66
C LYS A 44 9.76 1.16 19.22
N ARG A 45 9.75 2.31 18.54
CA ARG A 45 10.40 3.56 19.02
C ARG A 45 9.67 4.16 20.23
N VAL A 46 8.34 4.11 20.24
CA VAL A 46 7.53 4.56 21.41
C VAL A 46 7.74 3.65 22.61
N GLY A 47 7.86 2.33 22.40
CA GLY A 47 8.14 1.35 23.46
C GLY A 47 9.49 1.54 24.15
N MET A 48 10.53 1.96 23.42
CA MET A 48 11.83 2.31 24.02
C MET A 48 11.85 3.67 24.74
N SER A 49 10.84 4.52 24.56
CA SER A 49 10.79 5.87 25.16
C SER A 49 10.28 5.89 26.61
N ARG A 50 9.91 4.73 27.17
CA ARG A 50 9.34 4.61 28.53
C ARG A 50 10.31 4.05 29.58
N GLY A 51 11.61 4.16 29.31
CA GLY A 51 12.67 3.76 30.24
C GLY A 51 14.03 4.35 29.87
N SER A 52 14.21 5.65 30.05
CA SER A 52 15.49 6.21 30.53
C SER A 52 15.32 7.69 30.87
N ALA A 53 15.14 7.96 32.15
CA ALA A 53 15.61 9.20 32.76
C ALA A 53 16.89 8.83 33.52
N ALA A 54 18.07 9.15 32.96
CA ALA A 54 19.29 9.56 33.68
C ALA A 54 20.54 9.55 32.78
N ALA A 55 21.37 10.57 33.03
CA ALA A 55 22.82 10.67 32.83
C ALA A 55 23.35 10.96 31.42
N GLY A 56 24.06 12.09 31.31
CA GLY A 56 24.83 12.52 30.16
C GLY A 56 26.28 12.03 30.15
N GLY A 57 27.11 12.68 29.33
CA GLY A 57 28.56 12.68 29.42
C GLY A 57 29.34 11.87 28.37
N GLU A 58 29.92 12.62 27.44
CA GLU A 58 31.27 12.46 26.84
C GLU A 58 31.64 11.34 25.84
N ALA A 59 32.69 11.68 25.10
CA ALA A 59 33.12 11.21 23.80
C ALA A 59 33.86 9.86 23.80
N SER A 60 33.95 9.25 22.60
CA SER A 60 35.17 8.51 22.24
C SER A 60 35.42 8.49 20.74
N SER A 61 36.65 8.87 20.46
CA SER A 61 37.40 8.76 19.22
C SER A 61 37.41 7.31 18.72
N ASP A 62 37.32 7.14 17.40
CA ASP A 62 37.86 5.95 16.76
C ASP A 62 38.77 6.36 15.60
N THR A 63 40.02 5.93 15.71
CA THR A 63 41.10 6.13 14.75
C THR A 63 41.39 4.82 14.05
N GLY A 64 41.40 4.83 12.72
CA GLY A 64 42.21 3.92 11.91
C GLY A 64 41.45 3.12 10.86
N GLY A 65 41.81 3.31 9.59
CA GLY A 65 41.41 2.40 8.50
C GLY A 65 41.44 3.04 7.13
N ALA A 66 42.64 3.29 6.60
CA ALA A 66 42.85 3.78 5.24
C ALA A 66 42.35 2.77 4.18
N SER A 67 41.62 3.25 3.18
CA SER A 67 41.72 2.74 1.83
C SER A 67 41.52 3.89 0.84
N SER A 68 42.61 4.21 0.13
CA SER A 68 42.61 4.99 -1.11
C SER A 68 41.75 4.26 -2.14
N GLY A 69 40.95 4.86 -3.01
CA GLY A 69 40.67 6.24 -3.32
C GLY A 69 39.91 6.23 -4.66
N SER A 70 38.83 7.01 -4.77
CA SER A 70 38.48 7.68 -6.02
C SER A 70 37.45 8.74 -5.70
N THR A 71 37.96 9.96 -5.66
CA THR A 71 37.25 11.18 -5.38
C THR A 71 36.46 11.58 -6.63
N THR A 72 35.18 11.22 -6.70
CA THR A 72 34.23 12.01 -7.50
C THR A 72 33.43 12.87 -6.53
N LYS A 73 33.71 14.17 -6.54
CA LYS A 73 32.86 15.20 -5.92
C LYS A 73 31.42 15.01 -6.43
N GLN A 74 30.56 14.40 -5.61
CA GLN A 74 29.14 14.64 -5.73
C GLN A 74 28.78 15.69 -4.69
N GLU A 75 28.56 16.89 -5.21
CA GLU A 75 27.94 18.00 -4.53
C GLU A 75 26.60 17.52 -3.96
N GLN A 76 26.55 17.29 -2.65
CA GLN A 76 25.33 17.02 -1.92
C GLN A 76 24.51 18.31 -1.83
N LYS A 77 23.88 18.67 -2.94
CA LYS A 77 22.73 19.57 -2.96
C LYS A 77 21.65 18.90 -2.12
N GLY A 78 21.19 19.59 -1.07
CA GLY A 78 20.22 19.08 -0.11
C GLY A 78 19.11 18.26 -0.76
N ARG A 79 18.94 17.02 -0.29
CA ARG A 79 17.89 16.09 -0.74
C ARG A 79 16.54 16.61 -0.25
N ILE A 80 16.00 17.61 -0.93
CA ILE A 80 14.56 17.72 -1.09
C ILE A 80 14.20 16.60 -2.08
N PRO A 81 13.32 15.63 -1.73
CA PRO A 81 12.87 14.64 -2.72
C PRO A 81 12.31 15.43 -3.90
N ASN A 82 12.84 15.14 -5.09
CA ASN A 82 12.54 15.82 -6.34
C ASN A 82 11.12 15.49 -6.83
N SER A 83 10.10 15.67 -5.97
CA SER A 83 8.74 15.19 -6.20
C SER A 83 7.93 16.09 -7.14
N TYR A 84 8.52 17.19 -7.65
CA TYR A 84 7.81 18.14 -8.52
C TYR A 84 8.63 18.70 -9.69
N ASN A 85 9.78 18.10 -10.04
CA ASN A 85 10.48 18.42 -11.30
C ASN A 85 10.41 17.25 -12.30
N ALA A 86 9.27 16.59 -12.40
CA ALA A 86 9.06 15.49 -13.34
C ALA A 86 8.11 15.97 -14.44
N CYS A 87 8.59 15.98 -15.69
CA CYS A 87 7.70 16.09 -16.84
C CYS A 87 6.56 15.07 -16.71
N PRO A 88 5.37 15.34 -17.27
CA PRO A 88 4.31 14.34 -17.33
C PRO A 88 4.83 13.00 -17.89
N PRO A 89 4.36 11.86 -17.36
CA PRO A 89 4.84 10.55 -17.78
C PRO A 89 4.60 10.31 -19.28
N THR A 90 5.44 9.49 -19.90
CA THR A 90 5.23 9.03 -21.28
C THR A 90 4.00 8.13 -21.37
N LYS A 91 3.44 7.98 -22.58
CA LYS A 91 2.30 7.08 -22.84
C LYS A 91 2.49 5.66 -22.29
N ASP A 92 3.72 5.16 -22.37
CA ASP A 92 4.05 3.79 -21.97
C ASP A 92 4.16 3.68 -20.45
N ALA A 93 4.76 4.67 -19.80
CA ALA A 93 4.86 4.73 -18.34
C ALA A 93 3.48 4.86 -17.68
N ILE A 94 2.60 5.72 -18.23
CA ILE A 94 1.23 5.85 -17.71
C ILE A 94 0.38 4.62 -18.04
N GLY A 95 0.59 4.01 -19.20
CA GLY A 95 -0.01 2.73 -19.60
C GLY A 95 0.30 1.63 -18.60
N ALA A 96 1.58 1.38 -18.34
CA ALA A 96 2.03 0.38 -17.38
C ALA A 96 1.48 0.64 -15.98
N SER A 97 1.52 1.90 -15.51
CA SER A 97 1.01 2.26 -14.18
C SER A 97 -0.51 2.03 -14.06
N THR A 98 -1.25 2.35 -15.12
CA THR A 98 -2.71 2.14 -15.17
C THR A 98 -3.04 0.65 -15.17
N TRP A 99 -2.33 -0.16 -15.94
CA TRP A 99 -2.52 -1.61 -15.96
C TRP A 99 -2.26 -2.23 -14.59
N SER A 100 -1.20 -1.80 -13.90
CA SER A 100 -0.94 -2.24 -12.52
C SER A 100 -2.09 -1.90 -11.58
N LEU A 101 -2.64 -0.69 -11.67
CA LEU A 101 -3.80 -0.29 -10.87
C LEU A 101 -5.03 -1.16 -11.17
N VAL A 102 -5.41 -1.30 -12.45
CA VAL A 102 -6.61 -2.03 -12.86
C VAL A 102 -6.50 -3.52 -12.52
N HIS A 103 -5.36 -4.15 -12.78
CA HIS A 103 -5.17 -5.56 -12.41
C HIS A 103 -5.16 -5.76 -10.90
N SER A 104 -4.61 -4.82 -10.13
CA SER A 104 -4.69 -4.88 -8.66
C SER A 104 -6.15 -4.79 -8.20
N MET A 105 -6.92 -3.83 -8.71
CA MET A 105 -8.35 -3.70 -8.38
C MET A 105 -9.13 -4.98 -8.74
N ALA A 106 -8.86 -5.58 -9.89
CA ALA A 106 -9.49 -6.82 -10.32
C ALA A 106 -9.12 -8.01 -9.42
N ALA A 107 -7.85 -8.13 -9.00
CA ALA A 107 -7.40 -9.18 -8.09
C ALA A 107 -8.04 -9.07 -6.70
N TRP A 108 -8.37 -7.85 -6.26
CA TRP A 108 -9.06 -7.57 -5.00
C TRP A 108 -10.57 -7.46 -5.12
N TYR A 109 -11.12 -7.61 -6.33
CA TYR A 109 -12.55 -7.55 -6.55
C TYR A 109 -13.22 -8.77 -5.90
N PRO A 110 -14.32 -8.61 -5.14
CA PRO A 110 -14.95 -9.73 -4.45
C PRO A 110 -15.39 -10.83 -5.42
N ASN A 111 -15.29 -12.09 -5.00
CA ASN A 111 -15.83 -13.23 -5.76
C ASN A 111 -17.36 -13.11 -5.93
N GLU A 112 -18.05 -12.58 -4.92
CA GLU A 112 -19.49 -12.33 -4.92
C GLU A 112 -19.75 -10.82 -4.71
N PRO A 113 -19.60 -9.99 -5.76
CA PRO A 113 -19.76 -8.55 -5.64
C PRO A 113 -21.23 -8.16 -5.53
N THR A 114 -21.51 -7.14 -4.71
CA THR A 114 -22.85 -6.56 -4.62
C THR A 114 -23.23 -5.82 -5.91
N SER A 115 -24.51 -5.56 -6.12
CA SER A 115 -25.00 -4.74 -7.24
C SER A 115 -24.36 -3.34 -7.25
N GLU A 116 -24.05 -2.81 -6.06
CA GLU A 116 -23.39 -1.52 -5.91
C GLU A 116 -21.90 -1.58 -6.31
N ASP A 117 -21.17 -2.64 -5.91
CA ASP A 117 -19.78 -2.86 -6.31
C ASP A 117 -19.64 -2.94 -7.83
N LYS A 118 -20.54 -3.67 -8.49
CA LYS A 118 -20.60 -3.76 -9.96
C LYS A 118 -20.81 -2.39 -10.60
N ARG A 119 -21.76 -1.62 -10.07
CA ARG A 119 -22.02 -0.25 -10.54
C ARG A 119 -20.80 0.65 -10.37
N PHE A 120 -20.14 0.60 -9.22
CA PHE A 120 -18.94 1.41 -8.97
C PHE A 120 -17.78 1.03 -9.89
N MET A 121 -17.53 -0.27 -10.10
CA MET A 121 -16.49 -0.72 -11.02
C MET A 121 -16.79 -0.29 -12.46
N SER A 122 -18.03 -0.42 -12.92
CA SER A 122 -18.44 0.04 -14.25
C SER A 122 -18.27 1.55 -14.43
N ASN A 123 -18.65 2.33 -13.41
CA ASN A 123 -18.49 3.78 -13.42
C ASN A 123 -17.00 4.17 -13.41
N PHE A 124 -16.18 3.47 -12.63
CA PHE A 124 -14.73 3.68 -12.60
C PHE A 124 -14.10 3.46 -13.97
N MET A 125 -14.40 2.33 -14.63
CA MET A 125 -13.86 2.04 -15.97
C MET A 125 -14.29 3.07 -17.01
N THR A 126 -15.55 3.52 -16.94
CA THR A 126 -16.09 4.58 -17.82
C THR A 126 -15.36 5.91 -17.59
N ALA A 127 -15.15 6.30 -16.33
CA ALA A 127 -14.43 7.52 -15.97
C ALA A 127 -12.96 7.44 -16.40
N LEU A 128 -12.31 6.30 -16.16
CA LEU A 128 -10.92 6.06 -16.56
C LEU A 128 -10.76 6.23 -18.07
N ALA A 129 -11.66 5.64 -18.87
CA ALA A 129 -11.62 5.76 -20.33
C ALA A 129 -11.88 7.19 -20.83
N ARG A 130 -12.70 7.98 -20.13
CA ARG A 130 -12.98 9.38 -20.48
C ARG A 130 -11.80 10.32 -20.16
N PHE A 131 -11.15 10.11 -19.03
CA PHE A 131 -10.09 11.01 -18.52
C PHE A 131 -8.67 10.51 -18.80
N TYR A 132 -8.52 9.43 -19.57
CA TYR A 132 -7.22 8.93 -19.94
C TYR A 132 -6.43 9.98 -20.77
N PRO A 133 -5.21 10.36 -20.38
CA PRO A 133 -4.53 11.54 -20.94
C PRO A 133 -4.03 11.37 -22.38
N CYS A 134 -3.94 10.13 -22.87
CA CYS A 134 -3.69 9.83 -24.28
C CYS A 134 -5.02 9.84 -25.05
N THR A 135 -5.23 10.82 -25.95
CA THR A 135 -6.51 11.04 -26.64
C THR A 135 -6.98 9.88 -27.51
N TYR A 136 -6.09 9.32 -28.34
CA TYR A 136 -6.43 8.17 -29.18
C TYR A 136 -6.64 6.90 -28.34
N CYS A 137 -5.80 6.70 -27.30
CA CYS A 137 -5.97 5.60 -26.35
C CYS A 137 -7.32 5.69 -25.62
N ALA A 138 -7.71 6.88 -25.17
CA ALA A 138 -8.99 7.15 -24.50
C ALA A 138 -10.18 6.82 -25.40
N THR A 139 -10.10 7.26 -26.66
CA THR A 139 -11.14 7.03 -27.67
C THR A 139 -11.31 5.54 -27.95
N ASP A 140 -10.21 4.82 -28.16
CA ASP A 140 -10.25 3.38 -28.44
C ASP A 140 -10.66 2.59 -27.20
N PHE A 141 -10.25 3.01 -26.01
CA PHE A 141 -10.72 2.39 -24.77
C PHE A 141 -12.23 2.56 -24.58
N GLN A 142 -12.79 3.74 -24.85
CA GLN A 142 -14.24 3.95 -24.82
C GLN A 142 -15.00 3.08 -25.81
N LYS A 143 -14.47 2.89 -27.03
CA LYS A 143 -15.06 1.95 -28.02
C LYS A 143 -15.01 0.52 -27.50
N ASN A 144 -13.89 0.10 -26.93
CA ASN A 144 -13.74 -1.23 -26.36
C ASN A 144 -14.73 -1.49 -25.22
N LEU A 145 -14.99 -0.50 -24.36
CA LEU A 145 -16.00 -0.62 -23.30
C LEU A 145 -17.43 -0.75 -23.85
N GLN A 146 -17.74 -0.17 -25.02
CA GLN A 146 -19.04 -0.35 -25.67
C GLN A 146 -19.19 -1.75 -26.26
N LEU A 147 -18.12 -2.27 -26.87
CA LEU A 147 -18.11 -3.62 -27.47
C LEU A 147 -18.03 -4.72 -26.42
N SER A 148 -17.37 -4.46 -25.29
CA SER A 148 -17.08 -5.42 -24.23
C SER A 148 -17.21 -4.72 -22.87
N PRO A 149 -18.44 -4.53 -22.37
CA PRO A 149 -18.67 -3.86 -21.09
C PRO A 149 -18.12 -4.69 -19.91
N PRO A 150 -17.74 -4.03 -18.80
CA PRO A 150 -17.33 -4.72 -17.56
C PRO A 150 -18.43 -5.67 -17.06
N ARG A 151 -18.04 -6.83 -16.54
CA ARG A 151 -18.93 -7.92 -16.08
C ARG A 151 -18.92 -8.08 -14.57
#